data_AF-A0A846DUK6-F1
#
_entry.id   AF-A0A846DUK6-F1
#
_cell.length_a   1.000
_cell.length_b   1.000
_cell.length_c   1.000
_cell.angle_alpha   90.00
_cell.angle_beta   90.00
_cell.angle_gamma   90.00
#
_symmetry.space_group_name_H-M   'P 1'
#
loop_
_entity.id
_entity.type
_entity.pdbx_description
1 polymer ?
#
loop_
_entity_poly.entity_id
_entity_poly.type
_entity_poly.pdbx_seq_one_letter_code
_entity_poly.pdbx_strand_id
1 'polypeptide(L)' 'MSDRQRLRDLEELLDLLDEKLGAYQKELIKNFNPDVQFQLKQRIKGEILPQMRKYEREYWELYPQEAIIISEQEAET' A
#
# COMPACT_ATOMS: atom_id res chain seq x y z
N MET A 1 -5.39 21.67 -4.39
CA MET A 1 -5.95 20.42 -4.98
C MET A 1 -7.22 20.07 -4.22
N SER A 2 -8.20 19.42 -4.84
CA SER A 2 -9.35 18.89 -4.11
C SER A 2 -8.97 17.57 -3.44
N ASP A 3 -9.52 17.28 -2.26
CA ASP A 3 -9.30 16.01 -1.54
C ASP A 3 -9.58 14.80 -2.44
N ARG A 4 -10.57 14.89 -3.34
CA ARG A 4 -10.85 13.86 -4.35
C ARG A 4 -9.73 13.64 -5.36
N GLN A 5 -9.01 14.70 -5.74
CA GLN A 5 -7.84 14.55 -6.59
C GLN A 5 -6.71 13.89 -5.81
N ARG A 6 -6.49 14.32 -4.56
CA ARG A 6 -5.43 13.75 -3.74
C ARG A 6 -5.66 12.28 -3.42
N LEU A 7 -6.91 11.87 -3.17
CA LEU A 7 -7.28 10.46 -2.98
C LEU A 7 -6.92 9.61 -4.21
N ARG A 8 -7.23 10.08 -5.42
CA ARG A 8 -6.83 9.39 -6.66
C ARG A 8 -5.31 9.30 -6.81
N ASP A 9 -4.60 10.39 -6.53
CA ASP A 9 -3.13 10.39 -6.58
C ASP A 9 -2.54 9.39 -5.56
N LEU A 10 -3.17 9.25 -4.38
CA LEU A 10 -2.75 8.30 -3.35
C LEU A 10 -3.04 6.86 -3.75
N GLU A 11 -4.19 6.58 -4.36
CA GLU A 11 -4.52 5.26 -4.94
C GLU A 11 -3.48 4.84 -5.99
N GLU A 12 -3.18 5.72 -6.95
CA GLU A 12 -2.16 5.45 -7.98
C GLU A 12 -0.77 5.18 -7.39
N LEU A 13 -0.38 5.93 -6.35
CA LEU A 13 0.88 5.72 -5.66
C LEU A 13 0.93 4.41 -4.88
N LEU A 14 -0.17 4.02 -4.26
CA LEU A 14 -0.29 2.75 -3.53
C LEU A 14 -0.24 1.56 -4.50
N ASP A 15 -0.96 1.62 -5.62
CA ASP A 15 -0.92 0.60 -6.66
C ASP A 15 0.50 0.41 -7.20
N LEU A 16 1.22 1.50 -7.49
CA LEU A 16 2.61 1.44 -7.96
C LEU A 16 3.54 0.80 -6.92
N LEU A 17 3.34 1.11 -5.63
CA LEU A 17 4.14 0.51 -4.55
C LEU A 17 3.83 -0.97 -4.38
N ASP A 18 2.58 -1.38 -4.53
CA ASP A 18 2.16 -2.78 -4.48
C ASP A 18 2.75 -3.60 -5.65
N GLU A 19 2.71 -3.05 -6.87
CA GLU A 19 3.37 -3.67 -8.03
C GLU A 19 4.87 -3.85 -7.79
N LYS A 20 5.55 -2.81 -7.28
CA LYS A 20 6.98 -2.84 -6.96
C LYS A 20 7.29 -3.83 -5.84
N LEU A 21 6.44 -3.91 -4.82
CA LEU A 21 6.55 -4.89 -3.74
C LEU A 21 6.44 -6.31 -4.30
N GLY A 22 5.44 -6.58 -5.12
CA GLY A 22 5.23 -7.87 -5.77
C GLY A 22 6.41 -8.27 -6.65
N ALA A 23 6.99 -7.33 -7.41
CA ALA A 23 8.18 -7.58 -8.21
C ALA A 23 9.39 -7.97 -7.34
N TYR A 24 9.66 -7.22 -6.27
CA TYR A 24 10.77 -7.53 -5.36
C TYR A 24 10.57 -8.86 -4.61
N GLN A 25 9.34 -9.18 -4.21
CA GLN A 25 9.03 -10.47 -3.60
C GLN A 25 9.22 -11.64 -4.57
N LYS A 26 8.80 -11.49 -5.83
CA LYS A 26 9.05 -12.50 -6.88
C LYS A 26 10.55 -12.69 -7.13
N GLU A 27 11.32 -11.60 -7.18
CA GLU A 27 12.77 -11.68 -7.34
C GLU A 27 13.44 -12.36 -6.14
N LEU A 28 12.98 -12.09 -4.91
CA LEU A 28 13.47 -12.77 -3.71
C LEU A 28 13.29 -14.28 -3.76
N ILE A 29 12.21 -14.76 -4.36
CA ILE A 29 11.92 -16.19 -4.51
C ILE A 29 12.81 -16.82 -5.60
N LYS A 30 13.06 -16.10 -6.70
CA LYS A 30 13.80 -16.61 -7.87
C LYS A 30 15.31 -16.53 -7.72
N ASN A 31 15.80 -15.55 -6.97
CA ASN A 31 17.23 -15.26 -6.88
C ASN A 31 17.85 -15.94 -5.66
N PHE A 32 18.85 -16.80 -5.86
CA PHE A 32 19.53 -17.54 -4.79
C PHE A 32 20.80 -16.84 -4.27
N ASN A 33 21.16 -15.68 -4.82
CA ASN A 33 22.32 -14.92 -4.34
C ASN A 33 21.97 -14.23 -3.00
N PRO A 34 22.67 -14.56 -1.88
CA PRO A 34 22.36 -14.01 -0.57
C PRO A 34 22.49 -12.48 -0.47
N ASP A 35 23.44 -11.87 -1.17
CA ASP A 35 23.65 -10.42 -1.15
C ASP A 35 22.51 -9.69 -1.84
N VAL A 36 22.07 -10.22 -3.00
CA VAL A 36 20.92 -9.66 -3.73
C VAL A 36 19.66 -9.81 -2.90
N GLN A 37 19.43 -10.98 -2.29
CA GLN A 37 18.29 -11.18 -1.40
C GLN A 37 18.32 -10.23 -0.20
N PHE A 38 19.50 -10.01 0.40
CA PHE A 38 19.65 -9.08 1.50
C PHE A 38 19.30 -7.66 1.08
N GLN A 39 19.85 -7.18 -0.04
CA GLN A 39 19.56 -5.84 -0.57
C GLN A 39 18.07 -5.65 -0.87
N LEU A 40 17.41 -6.64 -1.50
CA LEU A 40 15.97 -6.59 -1.77
C LEU A 40 15.16 -6.52 -0.47
N LYS A 41 15.49 -7.33 0.53
CA LYS A 41 14.84 -7.27 1.86
C LYS A 41 15.02 -5.90 2.52
N GLN A 42 16.20 -5.30 2.43
CA GLN A 42 16.45 -3.96 2.96
C GLN A 42 15.64 -2.89 2.22
N ARG A 43 15.54 -2.95 0.89
CA ARG A 43 14.70 -2.03 0.11
C ARG A 43 13.22 -2.15 0.47
N ILE A 44 12.69 -3.37 0.56
CA ILE A 44 11.30 -3.59 0.98
C ILE A 44 11.05 -2.96 2.36
N LYS A 45 11.94 -3.23 3.33
CA LYS A 45 11.78 -2.75 4.71
C LYS A 45 11.99 -1.25 4.89
N GLY A 46 12.99 -0.68 4.21
CA GLY A 46 13.44 0.69 4.41
C GLY A 46 12.76 1.71 3.49
N GLU A 47 12.23 1.28 2.35
CA GLU A 47 11.69 2.17 1.33
C GLU A 47 10.22 1.90 1.02
N ILE A 48 9.88 0.65 0.67
CA ILE A 48 8.54 0.31 0.15
C ILE A 48 7.49 0.36 1.26
N LEU A 49 7.66 -0.46 2.30
CA LEU A 49 6.68 -0.54 3.39
C LEU A 49 6.48 0.80 4.12
N PRO A 50 7.52 1.60 4.40
CA PRO A 50 7.32 2.93 5.00
C PRO A 50 6.53 3.89 4.11
N GLN A 51 6.75 3.88 2.79
CA GLN A 51 6.00 4.73 1.87
C GLN A 51 4.54 4.33 1.78
N MET A 52 4.25 3.02 1.68
CA MET A 52 2.88 2.52 1.67
C MET A 52 2.13 2.98 2.93
N ARG A 53 2.68 2.74 4.12
CA ARG A 53 2.08 3.16 5.39
C ARG A 53 1.84 4.67 5.48
N LYS A 54 2.73 5.47 4.88
CA LYS A 54 2.56 6.93 4.82
C LYS A 54 1.36 7.29 3.97
N TYR A 55 1.25 6.72 2.77
CA TYR A 55 0.15 7.03 1.84
C TYR A 55 -1.19 6.44 2.29
N GLU A 56 -1.20 5.24 2.87
CA GLU A 56 -2.39 4.66 3.52
C GLU A 56 -2.92 5.56 4.62
N ARG A 57 -2.04 6.07 5.50
CA ARG A 57 -2.45 6.99 6.56
C ARG A 57 -3.08 8.26 5.99
N GLU A 58 -2.41 8.87 5.01
CA GLU A 58 -2.90 10.08 4.35
C GLU A 58 -4.25 9.83 3.66
N TYR A 59 -4.40 8.67 3.02
CA TYR A 59 -5.66 8.26 2.39
C TYR A 59 -6.79 8.19 3.42
N TRP A 60 -6.56 7.53 4.56
CA TRP A 60 -7.55 7.43 5.64
C TRP A 60 -7.86 8.77 6.32
N GLU A 61 -6.89 9.69 6.39
CA GLU A 61 -7.11 11.05 6.92
C GLU A 61 -7.99 11.89 5.99
N LEU A 62 -7.94 11.63 4.68
CA LEU A 62 -8.72 12.33 3.66
C LEU A 62 -10.05 11.64 3.33
N TYR A 63 -10.21 10.38 3.72
CA TYR A 63 -11.40 9.60 3.41
C TYR A 63 -12.60 10.11 4.23
N PRO A 64 -13.68 10.60 3.60
CA PRO A 64 -14.80 11.20 4.32
C PRO A 64 -15.51 10.16 5.18
N GLN A 65 -15.69 10.48 6.47
CA GLN A 65 -16.36 9.58 7.43
C GLN A 65 -17.82 9.28 7.04
N GLU A 66 -18.48 10.15 6.28
CA GLU A 66 -19.85 9.92 5.81
C GLU A 66 -19.97 8.76 4.80
N ALA A 67 -18.86 8.29 4.21
CA ALA A 67 -18.83 7.12 3.33
C ALA A 67 -18.76 5.79 4.11
N ILE A 68 -18.49 5.82 5.42
CA ILE A 68 -18.45 4.64 6.29
C ILE A 68 -19.87 4.40 6.84
N ILE A 69 -20.85 4.19 5.96
CA ILE A 69 -22.14 3.61 6.37
C ILE A 69 -21.96 2.10 6.31
N ILE A 70 -21.42 1.51 7.38
CA ILE A 70 -21.50 0.08 7.59
C ILE A 70 -22.95 -0.18 8.01
N SER A 71 -23.77 -0.66 7.08
CA SER A 71 -25.13 -1.09 7.41
C SER A 71 -25.02 -2.31 8.33
N GLU A 72 -25.38 -2.17 9.60
CA GLU A 72 -25.43 -3.25 10.60
C GLU A 72 -26.53 -4.30 10.31
N GLN A 73 -27.05 -4.38 9.08
CA GLN A 73 -28.27 -5.12 8.76
C GLN A 73 -28.06 -6.55 8.23
N GLU A 74 -26.85 -7.12 8.22
CA GLU A 74 -26.62 -8.51 7.81
C GLU A 74 -26.22 -9.45 8.96
N ALA A 75 -26.60 -9.14 10.19
CA ALA A 75 -26.42 -10.04 11.32
C ALA A 75 -27.70 -10.20 12.14
N GLU A 76 -28.84 -10.49 11.49
CA GLU A 76 -29.99 -11.17 12.11
C GLU A 76 -31.05 -11.47 11.04
N THR A 77 -31.02 -12.68 10.47
CA THR A 77 -32.18 -13.58 10.22
C THR A 77 -31.74 -14.89 9.61
#